data_AF-A0A8I1NDJ4-F1
#
_entry.id   AF-A0A8I1NDJ4-F1
#
_cell.length_a   1.000
_cell.length_b   1.000
_cell.length_c   1.000
_cell.angle_alpha   90.00
_cell.angle_beta   90.00
_cell.angle_gamma   90.00
#
_symmetry.space_group_name_H-M   'P 1'
#
loop_
_entity.id
_entity.type
_entity.pdbx_description
1 polymer ?
#
loop_
_entity_poly.entity_id
_entity_poly.type
_entity_poly.pdbx_seq_one_letter_code
_entity_poly.pdbx_strand_id
1 'polypeptide(L)'
;MEQFPREDLIASQEDDALQRAHPWQSEPLDQRNWMCELRDETIRKGASQNTHWIYFSSPEWTWQNECGREGWLLIDYLTLEQHDFVLRVMS
;
A
#
# COMPACT_ATOMS: atom_id res chain seq x y z
N MET A 1 -1.71 7.88 11.87
CA MET A 1 -1.55 6.74 10.97
C MET A 1 -0.23 6.09 11.31
N GLU A 2 -0.22 4.77 11.40
CA GLU A 2 1.01 4.00 11.57
C GLU A 2 1.84 4.12 10.29
N GLN A 3 3.11 4.48 10.41
CA GLN A 3 4.02 4.55 9.26
C GLN A 3 4.90 3.31 9.27
N PHE A 4 4.88 2.57 8.17
CA PHE A 4 5.75 1.42 7.98
C PHE A 4 7.20 1.87 7.69
N PRO A 5 8.21 1.05 8.05
CA PRO A 5 9.61 1.34 7.76
C PRO A 5 9.85 1.59 6.27
N ARG A 6 10.66 2.59 5.94
CA ARG A 6 10.93 2.97 4.55
C ARG A 6 11.52 1.81 3.74
N GLU A 7 12.33 0.98 4.39
CA GLU A 7 12.96 -0.20 3.82
C GLU A 7 11.91 -1.24 3.38
N ASP A 8 10.85 -1.44 4.17
CA ASP A 8 9.76 -2.36 3.83
C ASP A 8 8.96 -1.85 2.61
N LEU A 9 8.75 -0.52 2.54
CA LEU A 9 8.10 0.11 1.39
C LEU A 9 8.90 -0.10 0.12
N ILE A 10 10.21 0.17 0.16
CA ILE A 10 11.11 -0.02 -0.98
C ILE A 10 11.09 -1.48 -1.41
N ALA A 11 11.26 -2.42 -0.47
CA ALA A 11 11.26 -3.84 -0.75
C ALA A 11 9.94 -4.30 -1.40
N SER A 12 8.79 -3.83 -0.90
CA SER A 12 7.48 -4.18 -1.46
C SER A 12 7.26 -3.57 -2.85
N GLN A 13 7.62 -2.30 -3.03
CA GLN A 13 7.43 -1.58 -4.30
C GLN A 13 8.32 -2.13 -5.41
N GLU A 14 9.56 -2.51 -5.09
CA GLU A 14 10.52 -3.08 -6.05
C GLU A 14 10.27 -4.57 -6.34
N ASP A 15 9.39 -5.24 -5.58
CA ASP A 15 9.00 -6.63 -5.81
C ASP A 15 7.93 -6.74 -6.91
N ASP A 16 8.40 -6.80 -8.16
CA ASP A 16 7.57 -7.03 -9.35
C ASP A 16 6.74 -8.32 -9.28
N ALA A 17 7.19 -9.35 -8.56
CA ALA A 17 6.44 -10.60 -8.42
C ALA A 17 5.26 -10.40 -7.48
N LEU A 18 5.48 -9.73 -6.34
CA LEU A 18 4.45 -9.35 -5.38
C LEU A 18 3.38 -8.46 -6.02
N GLN A 19 3.78 -7.38 -6.69
CA GLN A 19 2.82 -6.45 -7.30
C GLN A 19 2.01 -7.11 -8.43
N ARG A 20 2.59 -8.06 -9.17
CA ARG A 20 1.85 -8.83 -10.20
C ARG A 20 0.92 -9.88 -9.61
N ALA A 21 1.30 -10.50 -8.49
CA ALA A 21 0.45 -11.46 -7.79
C ALA A 21 -0.75 -10.77 -7.12
N HIS A 22 -0.59 -9.50 -6.76
CA HIS A 22 -1.61 -8.67 -6.14
C HIS A 22 -1.83 -7.39 -6.95
N PRO A 23 -2.57 -7.45 -8.07
CA PRO A 23 -3.06 -6.24 -8.73
C PRO A 23 -4.31 -5.75 -7.99
N TRP A 24 -4.32 -4.50 -7.50
CA TRP A 24 -5.48 -3.97 -6.75
C TRP A 24 -6.77 -3.97 -7.59
N GLN A 25 -6.64 -3.98 -8.91
CA GLN A 25 -7.74 -4.14 -9.84
C GLN A 25 -8.42 -5.52 -9.76
N SER A 26 -7.85 -6.49 -9.06
CA SER A 26 -8.49 -7.79 -8.79
C SER A 26 -9.37 -7.80 -7.54
N GLU A 27 -9.33 -6.74 -6.72
CA GLU A 27 -10.18 -6.62 -5.53
C GLU A 27 -11.67 -6.54 -5.89
N PRO A 28 -12.59 -6.90 -4.97
CA PRO A 28 -14.02 -6.74 -5.16
C PRO A 28 -14.39 -5.33 -5.60
N LEU A 29 -15.46 -5.19 -6.41
CA LEU A 29 -15.85 -3.89 -6.99
C LEU A 29 -16.00 -2.80 -5.94
N ASP A 30 -16.64 -3.09 -4.82
CA ASP A 30 -16.87 -2.14 -3.74
C ASP A 30 -15.54 -1.65 -3.12
N GLN A 31 -14.61 -2.57 -2.87
CA GLN A 31 -13.29 -2.23 -2.35
C GLN A 31 -12.48 -1.40 -3.34
N ARG A 32 -12.50 -1.74 -4.64
CA ARG A 32 -11.83 -0.95 -5.68
C ARG A 32 -12.38 0.46 -5.80
N ASN A 33 -13.71 0.61 -5.75
CA ASN A 33 -14.35 1.93 -5.81
C ASN A 33 -13.91 2.78 -4.62
N TRP A 34 -13.95 2.21 -3.42
CA TRP A 34 -13.50 2.89 -2.21
C TRP A 34 -12.00 3.27 -2.27
N MET A 35 -11.13 2.36 -2.73
CA MET A 35 -9.71 2.64 -2.91
C MET A 35 -9.45 3.79 -3.91
N CYS A 36 -10.21 3.85 -5.01
CA CYS A 36 -10.15 4.95 -5.97
C CYS A 36 -10.61 6.28 -5.35
N GLU A 37 -11.76 6.28 -4.68
CA GLU A 37 -12.33 7.47 -4.05
C GLU A 37 -11.37 8.06 -3.02
N LEU A 38 -10.78 7.21 -2.17
CA LEU A 38 -9.82 7.61 -1.15
C LEU A 38 -8.55 8.21 -1.75
N ARG A 39 -7.99 7.57 -2.80
CA ARG A 39 -6.83 8.13 -3.54
C ARG A 39 -7.17 9.51 -4.09
N ASP A 40 -8.29 9.64 -4.78
CA ASP A 40 -8.69 10.88 -5.44
C ASP A 40 -8.99 12.00 -4.43
N GLU A 41 -9.58 11.66 -3.28
CA GLU A 41 -9.77 12.59 -2.17
C GLU A 41 -8.44 13.03 -1.55
N THR A 42 -7.51 12.10 -1.35
CA THR A 42 -6.16 12.39 -0.81
C THR A 42 -5.41 13.36 -1.72
N ILE A 43 -5.46 13.12 -3.04
CA ILE A 43 -4.92 14.03 -4.05
C ILE A 43 -5.60 15.39 -3.99
N ARG A 44 -6.94 15.43 -3.89
CA ARG A 44 -7.71 16.69 -3.76
C ARG A 44 -7.34 17.49 -2.50
N LYS A 45 -6.94 16.81 -1.43
CA LYS A 45 -6.49 17.41 -0.16
C LYS A 45 -5.03 17.89 -0.19
N GLY A 46 -4.30 17.67 -1.28
CA GLY A 46 -2.96 18.22 -1.49
C GLY A 46 -1.85 17.19 -1.68
N ALA A 47 -2.15 15.89 -1.70
CA ALA A 47 -1.16 14.89 -2.08
C ALA A 47 -0.82 14.99 -3.58
N SER A 48 0.35 14.48 -3.92
CA SER A 48 0.88 14.47 -5.27
C SER A 48 0.08 13.55 -6.21
N GLN A 49 0.07 13.87 -7.51
CA GLN A 49 -0.56 13.03 -8.55
C GLN A 49 0.12 11.65 -8.71
N ASN A 50 1.29 11.47 -8.11
CA ASN A 50 2.01 10.19 -8.04
C ASN A 50 1.48 9.28 -6.93
N THR A 51 0.43 9.69 -6.22
CA THR A 51 -0.21 8.90 -5.16
C THR A 51 -0.92 7.69 -5.75
N HIS A 52 -0.52 6.48 -5.33
CA HIS A 52 -1.03 5.23 -5.85
C HIS A 52 -0.96 4.10 -4.79
N TRP A 53 -1.72 3.03 -5.04
CA TRP A 53 -1.74 1.86 -4.18
C TRP A 53 -0.66 0.86 -4.60
N ILE A 54 0.09 0.37 -3.63
CA ILE A 54 0.95 -0.81 -3.75
C ILE A 54 0.45 -1.90 -2.82
N TYR A 55 0.68 -3.16 -3.18
CA TYR A 55 0.55 -4.25 -2.21
C TYR A 55 1.77 -4.21 -1.30
N PHE A 56 1.53 -4.14 0.00
CA PHE A 56 2.56 -4.09 1.02
C PHE A 56 2.58 -5.43 1.76
N SER A 57 3.78 -5.99 1.92
CA SER A 57 4.03 -7.13 2.80
C SER A 57 5.35 -6.89 3.52
N SER A 58 5.31 -6.81 4.86
CA SER A 58 6.54 -6.66 5.65
C SER A 58 7.47 -7.87 5.39
N PRO A 59 8.70 -7.66 4.91
CA PRO A 59 9.65 -8.73 4.67
C PRO A 59 9.95 -9.54 5.94
N GLU A 60 10.15 -10.86 5.81
CA GLU A 60 10.45 -11.74 6.96
C GLU A 60 11.65 -11.25 7.81
N TRP A 61 12.62 -10.58 7.17
CA TRP A 61 13.84 -10.09 7.82
C TRP A 61 13.64 -8.84 8.69
N THR A 62 12.51 -8.13 8.56
CA THR A 62 12.17 -6.96 9.40
C THR A 62 11.23 -7.28 10.55
N TRP A 63 10.83 -8.55 10.71
CA TRP A 63 9.94 -9.02 11.77
C TRP A 63 10.65 -9.08 13.14
N GLN A 64 10.95 -7.92 13.73
CA GLN A 64 11.50 -7.87 15.09
C GLN A 64 10.47 -7.51 16.16
N ASN A 65 9.34 -6.87 15.82
CA ASN A 65 8.35 -6.50 16.85
C ASN A 65 6.87 -6.48 16.41
N GLU A 66 6.53 -6.61 15.13
CA GLU A 66 5.14 -6.67 14.66
C GLU A 66 5.02 -7.69 13.52
N CYS A 67 4.27 -8.76 13.75
CA CYS A 67 4.12 -9.86 12.81
C CYS A 67 3.60 -9.39 11.44
N GLY A 68 4.16 -9.97 10.37
CA GLY A 68 3.74 -9.90 8.96
C GLY A 68 2.40 -9.23 8.68
N ARG A 69 2.43 -7.91 8.53
CA ARG A 69 1.28 -7.14 8.07
C ARG A 69 1.32 -7.12 6.55
N GLU A 70 0.21 -7.53 5.97
CA GLU A 70 -0.01 -7.46 4.53
C GLU A 70 -1.29 -6.69 4.22
N GLY A 71 -1.27 -5.96 3.10
CA GLY A 71 -2.39 -5.14 2.72
C GLY A 71 -2.09 -4.18 1.58
N TRP A 72 -2.94 -3.17 1.46
CA TRP A 72 -2.76 -2.10 0.50
C TRP A 72 -2.24 -0.86 1.19
N LEU A 73 -1.17 -0.28 0.65
CA LEU A 73 -0.58 0.96 1.15
C LEU A 73 -0.69 2.05 0.08
N LEU A 74 -1.24 3.20 0.45
CA LEU A 74 -1.38 4.37 -0.43
C LEU A 74 -0.14 5.25 -0.26
N ILE A 75 0.67 5.36 -1.30
CA ILE A 75 1.94 6.10 -1.25
C ILE A 75 2.16 6.98 -2.49
N ASP A 76 2.99 8.01 -2.35
CA ASP A 76 3.66 8.65 -3.51
C ASP A 76 4.83 7.77 -3.99
N TYR A 77 4.83 7.34 -5.26
CA TYR A 77 5.85 6.41 -5.77
C TYR A 77 7.27 6.98 -5.87
N LEU A 78 7.43 8.31 -5.85
CA LEU A 78 8.72 8.99 -5.92
C LEU A 78 9.30 9.26 -4.53
N THR A 79 8.47 9.71 -3.59
CA THR A 79 8.93 10.13 -2.26
C THR A 79 8.77 9.04 -1.19
N LEU A 80 7.88 8.07 -1.44
CA LEU A 80 7.41 7.07 -0.49
C LEU A 80 6.65 7.67 0.70
N GLU A 81 6.09 8.87 0.52
CA GLU A 81 5.19 9.46 1.50
C GLU A 81 3.94 8.57 1.63
N GLN A 82 3.60 8.19 2.87
CA GLN A 82 2.48 7.32 3.18
C GLN A 82 1.24 8.14 3.49
N HIS A 83 0.10 7.77 2.90
CA HIS A 83 -1.16 8.48 3.03
C HIS A 83 -2.28 7.66 3.70
N ASP A 84 -2.35 6.35 3.42
CA ASP A 84 -3.34 5.45 4.04
C ASP A 84 -2.88 3.97 3.97
N PHE A 85 -3.49 3.12 4.79
CA PHE A 85 -3.22 1.68 4.84
C PHE A 85 -4.48 0.85 5.09
N VAL A 86 -4.60 -0.26 4.37
CA VAL A 86 -5.72 -1.19 4.44
C VAL A 86 -5.19 -2.58 4.73
N LEU A 87 -5.47 -3.09 5.93
CA LEU A 87 -5.17 -4.48 6.26
C LEU A 87 -5.99 -5.42 5.38
N ARG A 88 -5.32 -6.43 4.81
CA ARG A 88 -6.04 -7.58 4.27
C ARG A 88 -6.37 -8.50 5.43
N VAL A 89 -7.66 -8.65 5.74
CA VAL A 89 -8.08 -9.76 6.62
C VAL A 89 -7.87 -11.03 5.81
N MET A 90 -6.82 -11.79 6.12
CA MET A 90 -6.66 -13.14 5.59
C MET A 90 -7.85 -13.97 6.09
N SER A 91 -8.74 -14.35 5.18
CA SER A 91 -9.81 -15.32 5.40
C SER A 91 -9.26 -16.72 5.54
#